data_AF-A0A4R2E879-F1
#
_entry.id   AF-A0A4R2E879-F1
#
_cell.length_a   1.000
_cell.length_b   1.000
_cell.length_c   1.000
_cell.angle_alpha   90.00
_cell.angle_beta   90.00
_cell.angle_gamma   90.00
#
_symmetry.space_group_name_H-M   'P 1'
#
loop_
_entity.id
_entity.type
_entity.pdbx_description
1 polymer ?
#
loop_
_entity_poly.entity_id
_entity_poly.type
_entity_poly.pdbx_seq_one_letter_code
_entity_poly.pdbx_strand_id
1 'polypeptide(L)'
;MNLLKRLFIVALSVASFTSCDLNELVATKPTKQQMQGTWVLTKATDSQGTDITQKLSFPVTAIQLTDDNGMVGTMAPMFTYLVYGGSKWSEAAGKMDQLFDYVNMRFNTGEFFVADGQVDNFTVEAKLQATAIAGGGALTDILKIFGVNTSFLQQVIYHKFMNVAVFFDGKDTMIWEFDQQTDAVYNYKNSVGEMVPWTGWSTASFQKCRFVFARKTLKLEDIVRNANQRY
;
A
#
# COMPACT_ATOMS: atom_id res chain seq x y z
N MET A 1 -19.69 65.93 -31.34
CA MET A 1 -18.39 65.32 -30.96
C MET A 1 -18.52 64.51 -29.65
N ASN A 2 -19.56 63.68 -29.52
CA ASN A 2 -19.93 62.99 -28.27
C ASN A 2 -20.14 61.46 -28.45
N LEU A 3 -19.70 60.88 -29.58
CA LEU A 3 -19.77 59.44 -29.80
C LEU A 3 -18.44 58.70 -29.60
N LEU A 4 -17.29 59.39 -29.66
CA LEU A 4 -15.99 58.72 -29.52
C LEU A 4 -15.56 58.42 -28.07
N LYS A 5 -16.23 58.97 -27.06
CA LYS A 5 -15.91 58.71 -25.64
C LYS A 5 -16.68 57.54 -25.01
N ARG A 6 -17.66 56.96 -25.70
CA ARG A 6 -18.47 55.84 -25.18
C ARG A 6 -18.02 54.45 -25.64
N LEU A 7 -17.06 54.36 -26.57
CA LEU A 7 -16.49 53.08 -26.99
C LEU A 7 -15.31 52.59 -26.13
N PHE A 8 -14.98 53.32 -25.05
CA PHE A 8 -13.87 52.97 -24.16
C PHE A 8 -14.25 52.04 -22.98
N ILE A 9 -15.49 51.51 -22.96
CA ILE A 9 -16.01 50.73 -21.82
C ILE A 9 -16.30 49.26 -22.18
N VAL A 10 -16.14 48.83 -23.44
CA VAL A 10 -16.56 47.46 -23.86
C VAL A 10 -15.41 46.59 -24.40
N ALA A 11 -14.21 47.14 -24.61
CA ALA A 11 -13.09 46.35 -25.11
C ALA A 11 -12.19 45.88 -23.97
N LEU A 12 -12.26 44.58 -23.72
CA LEU A 12 -11.23 43.77 -23.06
C LEU A 12 -11.16 43.91 -21.53
N SER A 13 -12.25 43.50 -20.89
CA SER A 13 -12.18 42.54 -19.80
C SER A 13 -11.50 41.24 -20.29
N VAL A 14 -10.19 41.29 -20.59
CA VAL A 14 -9.33 40.11 -20.52
C VAL A 14 -9.11 39.91 -19.03
N ALA A 15 -10.08 39.27 -18.38
CA ALA A 15 -9.78 38.47 -17.22
C ALA A 15 -8.75 37.46 -17.70
N SER A 16 -7.48 37.77 -17.46
CA SER A 16 -6.41 36.80 -17.41
C SER A 16 -6.78 35.84 -16.27
N PHE A 17 -7.66 34.90 -16.59
CA PHE A 17 -7.69 33.61 -15.93
C PHE A 17 -6.33 32.99 -16.26
N THR A 18 -5.34 33.29 -15.41
CA THR A 18 -4.30 32.33 -15.14
C THR A 18 -5.04 31.04 -14.86
N SER A 19 -4.79 30.02 -15.68
CA SER A 19 -5.31 28.66 -15.51
C SER A 19 -4.67 28.01 -14.27
N CYS A 20 -4.66 28.72 -13.14
CA CYS A 20 -4.48 28.17 -11.82
C CYS A 20 -5.69 27.27 -11.57
N ASP A 21 -5.52 26.03 -12.03
CA ASP A 21 -5.64 24.91 -11.14
C ASP A 21 -7.00 24.75 -10.46
N LEU A 22 -8.05 24.79 -11.27
CA LEU A 22 -9.33 24.21 -10.88
C LEU A 22 -9.16 22.72 -10.52
N ASN A 23 -8.13 22.05 -11.05
CA ASN A 23 -7.77 20.69 -10.66
C ASN A 23 -7.07 20.62 -9.28
N GLU A 24 -6.16 21.52 -8.91
CA GLU A 24 -5.67 21.58 -7.50
C GLU A 24 -6.75 22.03 -6.51
N LEU A 25 -7.68 22.91 -6.92
CA LEU A 25 -8.82 23.33 -6.09
C LEU A 25 -9.85 22.22 -5.84
N VAL A 26 -9.89 21.20 -6.70
CA VAL A 26 -10.77 20.01 -6.58
C VAL A 26 -10.02 18.77 -6.11
N ALA A 27 -8.68 18.79 -6.10
CA ALA A 27 -7.86 17.78 -5.44
C ALA A 27 -8.00 17.93 -3.93
N THR A 28 -9.12 17.45 -3.37
CA THR A 28 -9.24 17.29 -1.93
C THR A 28 -8.16 16.32 -1.50
N LYS A 29 -7.17 16.83 -0.76
CA LYS A 29 -6.16 16.00 -0.11
C LYS A 29 -6.87 14.85 0.65
N PRO A 30 -6.30 13.63 0.60
CA PRO A 30 -6.85 12.47 1.27
C PRO A 30 -7.25 12.71 2.72
N THR A 31 -8.33 12.07 3.16
CA THR A 31 -8.73 11.99 4.57
C THR A 31 -8.81 10.53 5.01
N LYS A 32 -8.72 10.27 6.31
CA LYS A 32 -8.89 8.91 6.86
C LYS A 32 -10.18 8.25 6.39
N GLN A 33 -11.29 8.99 6.39
CA GLN A 33 -12.59 8.48 5.97
C GLN A 33 -12.60 8.07 4.49
N GLN A 34 -11.93 8.83 3.62
CA GLN A 34 -11.80 8.45 2.21
C GLN A 34 -10.95 7.20 2.02
N MET A 35 -9.92 6.99 2.84
CA MET A 35 -9.07 5.79 2.77
C MET A 35 -9.77 4.51 3.23
N GLN A 36 -10.76 4.61 4.11
CA GLN A 36 -11.51 3.44 4.59
C GLN A 36 -12.24 2.71 3.44
N GLY A 37 -12.40 1.40 3.60
CA GLY A 37 -13.11 0.51 2.67
C GLY A 37 -12.24 -0.59 2.09
N THR A 38 -12.78 -1.28 1.09
CA THR A 38 -12.12 -2.40 0.42
C THR A 38 -11.47 -1.94 -0.89
N TRP A 39 -10.22 -2.33 -1.08
CA TRP A 39 -9.33 -1.87 -2.14
C TRP A 39 -8.65 -3.06 -2.80
N VAL A 40 -8.56 -3.06 -4.13
CA VAL A 40 -7.86 -4.09 -4.91
C VAL A 40 -6.75 -3.45 -5.71
N LEU A 41 -5.54 -3.99 -5.61
CA LEU A 41 -4.40 -3.56 -6.41
C LEU A 41 -4.72 -3.77 -7.90
N THR A 42 -4.62 -2.71 -8.69
CA THR A 42 -4.82 -2.75 -10.14
C THR A 42 -3.54 -2.47 -10.91
N LYS A 43 -2.58 -1.78 -10.29
CA LYS A 43 -1.26 -1.52 -10.87
C LYS A 43 -0.21 -1.36 -9.80
N ALA A 44 0.98 -1.90 -10.05
CA ALA A 44 2.16 -1.69 -9.22
C ALA A 44 3.37 -1.40 -10.12
N THR A 45 4.16 -0.39 -9.77
CA THR A 45 5.41 -0.06 -10.46
C THR A 45 6.56 0.07 -9.47
N ASP A 46 7.75 -0.40 -9.86
CA ASP A 46 8.97 -0.21 -9.09
C ASP A 46 9.60 1.19 -9.29
N SER A 47 10.74 1.43 -8.64
CA SER A 47 11.49 2.69 -8.70
C SER A 47 11.93 3.11 -10.11
N GLN A 48 12.00 2.17 -11.05
CA GLN A 48 12.36 2.42 -12.46
C GLN A 48 11.11 2.58 -13.34
N GLY A 49 9.91 2.51 -12.76
CA GLY A 49 8.64 2.55 -13.48
C GLY A 49 8.26 1.21 -14.12
N THR A 50 8.97 0.11 -13.82
CA THR A 50 8.67 -1.21 -14.37
C THR A 50 7.39 -1.75 -13.75
N ASP A 51 6.48 -2.28 -14.57
CA ASP A 51 5.28 -2.95 -14.07
C ASP A 51 5.64 -4.24 -13.33
N ILE A 52 5.21 -4.33 -12.08
CA ILE A 52 5.40 -5.48 -11.19
C ILE A 52 4.06 -6.06 -10.71
N THR A 53 2.93 -5.62 -11.25
CA THR A 53 1.58 -5.97 -10.79
C THR A 53 1.36 -7.49 -10.73
N GLN A 54 1.74 -8.19 -11.81
CA GLN A 54 1.60 -9.64 -11.89
C GLN A 54 2.51 -10.38 -10.90
N LYS A 55 3.62 -9.76 -10.50
CA LYS A 55 4.55 -10.34 -9.53
C LYS A 55 4.00 -10.35 -8.10
N LEU A 56 2.92 -9.62 -7.82
CA LEU A 56 2.38 -9.42 -6.48
C LEU A 56 0.98 -10.04 -6.29
N SER A 57 0.33 -10.43 -7.39
CA SER A 57 -1.10 -10.78 -7.42
C SER A 57 -1.33 -12.28 -7.22
N PHE A 58 -1.30 -12.75 -5.97
CA PHE A 58 -1.52 -14.16 -5.60
C PHE A 58 -2.73 -14.33 -4.68
N PRO A 59 -3.89 -14.86 -5.14
CA PRO A 59 -4.41 -14.74 -6.51
C PRO A 59 -4.81 -13.29 -6.85
N VAL A 60 -4.92 -12.44 -5.83
CA VAL A 60 -5.25 -11.01 -5.90
C VAL A 60 -4.62 -10.33 -4.70
N THR A 61 -4.13 -9.10 -4.85
CA THR A 61 -3.77 -8.25 -3.72
C THR A 61 -4.95 -7.37 -3.36
N ALA A 62 -5.61 -7.65 -2.24
CA ALA A 62 -6.75 -6.89 -1.74
C ALA A 62 -6.52 -6.47 -0.28
N ILE A 63 -6.99 -5.28 0.08
CA ILE A 63 -6.85 -4.68 1.41
C ILE A 63 -8.18 -4.10 1.83
N GLN A 64 -8.61 -4.39 3.05
CA GLN A 64 -9.67 -3.67 3.73
C GLN A 64 -9.05 -2.79 4.82
N LEU A 65 -9.40 -1.50 4.80
CA LEU A 65 -8.99 -0.50 5.79
C LEU A 65 -10.22 -0.12 6.63
N THR A 66 -10.15 -0.34 7.93
CA THR A 66 -11.27 -0.16 8.86
C THR A 66 -11.19 1.16 9.62
N ASP A 67 -12.26 1.52 10.30
CA ASP A 67 -12.36 2.78 11.06
C ASP A 67 -11.47 2.80 12.31
N ASP A 68 -11.24 1.64 12.91
CA ASP A 68 -10.40 1.38 14.09
C ASP A 68 -8.88 1.28 13.80
N ASN A 69 -8.42 1.81 12.66
CA ASN A 69 -7.02 1.70 12.17
C ASN A 69 -6.62 0.29 11.71
N GLY A 70 -7.53 -0.67 11.66
CA GLY A 70 -7.23 -2.01 11.17
C GLY A 70 -6.94 -2.06 9.66
N MET A 71 -6.03 -2.96 9.30
CA MET A 71 -5.77 -3.37 7.93
C MET A 71 -5.84 -4.90 7.86
N VAL A 72 -6.62 -5.44 6.91
CA VAL A 72 -6.75 -6.90 6.71
C VAL A 72 -6.84 -7.22 5.23
N GLY A 73 -6.22 -8.31 4.79
CA GLY A 73 -6.18 -8.61 3.36
C GLY A 73 -5.22 -9.71 2.91
N THR A 74 -5.03 -9.75 1.61
CA THR A 74 -4.08 -10.62 0.90
C THR A 74 -2.82 -9.84 0.47
N MET A 75 -2.42 -8.87 1.30
CA MET A 75 -1.37 -7.90 0.99
C MET A 75 0.05 -8.36 1.33
N ALA A 76 0.25 -9.54 1.91
CA ALA A 76 1.58 -9.97 2.33
C ALA A 76 2.56 -10.11 1.17
N PRO A 77 2.21 -10.62 -0.03
CA PRO A 77 3.12 -10.62 -1.17
C PRO A 77 3.60 -9.20 -1.54
N MET A 78 2.70 -8.21 -1.54
CA MET A 78 3.03 -6.81 -1.81
C MET A 78 4.06 -6.27 -0.80
N PHE A 79 3.83 -6.45 0.50
CA PHE A 79 4.76 -6.00 1.53
C PHE A 79 6.05 -6.82 1.58
N THR A 80 6.01 -8.11 1.25
CA THR A 80 7.21 -8.95 1.14
C THR A 80 8.09 -8.46 -0.01
N TYR A 81 7.50 -8.11 -1.16
CA TYR A 81 8.24 -7.47 -2.24
C TYR A 81 8.78 -6.11 -1.82
N LEU A 82 7.98 -5.30 -1.12
CA LEU A 82 8.43 -3.99 -0.68
C LEU A 82 9.68 -4.10 0.20
N VAL A 83 9.72 -5.03 1.15
CA VAL A 83 10.82 -5.18 2.10
C VAL A 83 12.02 -5.93 1.50
N TYR A 84 11.76 -7.03 0.80
CA TYR A 84 12.79 -7.99 0.36
C TYR A 84 12.89 -8.16 -1.16
N GLY A 85 12.04 -7.48 -1.92
CA GLY A 85 12.03 -7.49 -3.38
C GLY A 85 13.40 -7.07 -3.91
N GLY A 86 13.92 -7.84 -4.83
CA GLY A 86 15.29 -7.76 -5.31
C GLY A 86 15.60 -8.99 -6.16
N SER A 87 16.87 -9.38 -6.25
CA SER A 87 17.30 -10.52 -7.09
C SER A 87 16.65 -11.86 -6.70
N LYS A 88 16.18 -12.01 -5.47
CA LYS A 88 15.60 -13.25 -4.95
C LYS A 88 14.07 -13.32 -5.03
N TRP A 89 13.40 -12.26 -5.51
CA TRP A 89 11.94 -12.26 -5.58
C TRP A 89 11.38 -13.39 -6.44
N SER A 90 12.01 -13.69 -7.58
CA SER A 90 11.54 -14.75 -8.48
C SER A 90 11.50 -16.13 -7.80
N GLU A 91 12.46 -16.42 -6.90
CA GLU A 91 12.47 -17.66 -6.12
C GLU A 91 11.35 -17.66 -5.06
N ALA A 92 11.16 -16.51 -4.40
CA ALA A 92 10.13 -16.36 -3.38
C ALA A 92 8.71 -16.42 -3.96
N ALA A 93 8.49 -15.78 -5.12
CA ALA A 93 7.21 -15.71 -5.81
C ALA A 93 6.59 -17.09 -6.05
N GLY A 94 7.40 -18.07 -6.48
CA GLY A 94 6.95 -19.45 -6.71
C GLY A 94 6.54 -20.22 -5.45
N LYS A 95 6.76 -19.65 -4.25
CA LYS A 95 6.39 -20.23 -2.96
C LYS A 95 5.28 -19.44 -2.27
N MET A 96 4.82 -18.30 -2.82
CA MET A 96 3.84 -17.43 -2.15
C MET A 96 2.53 -18.15 -1.82
N ASP A 97 2.01 -18.97 -2.74
CA ASP A 97 0.78 -19.75 -2.52
C ASP A 97 0.94 -20.84 -1.45
N GLN A 98 2.17 -21.28 -1.16
CA GLN A 98 2.46 -22.23 -0.08
C GLN A 98 2.62 -21.52 1.28
N LEU A 99 3.04 -20.25 1.25
CA LEU A 99 3.29 -19.43 2.44
C LEU A 99 2.03 -18.73 2.94
N PHE A 100 1.13 -18.39 2.02
CA PHE A 100 -0.10 -17.65 2.31
C PHE A 100 -1.33 -18.43 1.85
N ASP A 101 -2.06 -18.97 2.81
CA ASP A 101 -3.25 -19.79 2.57
C ASP A 101 -4.52 -18.91 2.42
N TYR A 102 -4.54 -18.12 1.35
CA TYR A 102 -5.67 -17.26 1.02
C TYR A 102 -6.86 -18.02 0.44
N VAL A 103 -6.64 -19.23 -0.09
CA VAL A 103 -7.72 -20.12 -0.55
C VAL A 103 -8.64 -20.50 0.60
N ASN A 104 -8.09 -20.74 1.80
CA ASN A 104 -8.88 -20.99 3.01
C ASN A 104 -9.18 -19.71 3.81
N MET A 105 -9.15 -18.54 3.18
CA MET A 105 -9.55 -17.26 3.77
C MET A 105 -8.70 -16.80 4.97
N ARG A 106 -7.42 -17.18 4.99
CA ARG A 106 -6.51 -16.78 6.09
C ARG A 106 -5.76 -15.51 5.74
N PHE A 107 -6.33 -14.39 6.15
CA PHE A 107 -5.81 -13.07 5.82
C PHE A 107 -4.65 -12.63 6.71
N ASN A 108 -3.79 -11.81 6.13
CA ASN A 108 -2.80 -11.05 6.89
C ASN A 108 -3.48 -9.83 7.52
N THR A 109 -2.92 -9.39 8.64
CA THR A 109 -3.39 -8.19 9.34
C THR A 109 -2.29 -7.16 9.44
N GLY A 110 -2.67 -5.96 9.80
CA GLY A 110 -1.81 -4.80 9.97
C GLY A 110 -2.63 -3.65 10.51
N GLU A 111 -2.02 -2.48 10.48
CA GLU A 111 -2.65 -1.24 10.91
C GLU A 111 -2.29 -0.11 9.94
N PHE A 112 -3.12 0.94 9.92
CA PHE A 112 -2.81 2.18 9.24
C PHE A 112 -3.20 3.37 10.11
N PHE A 113 -2.39 4.42 10.10
CA PHE A 113 -2.58 5.61 10.93
C PHE A 113 -2.56 6.84 10.04
N VAL A 114 -3.61 7.64 10.16
CA VAL A 114 -3.84 8.85 9.38
C VAL A 114 -4.13 9.97 10.36
N ALA A 115 -3.46 11.10 10.21
CA ALA A 115 -3.73 12.28 11.03
C ALA A 115 -5.14 12.84 10.76
N ASP A 116 -5.64 13.66 11.68
CA ASP A 116 -6.94 14.29 11.52
C ASP A 116 -6.95 15.27 10.35
N GLY A 117 -8.07 15.30 9.62
CA GLY A 117 -8.26 16.20 8.48
C GLY A 117 -7.61 15.69 7.19
N GLN A 118 -7.12 16.63 6.40
CA GLN A 118 -6.50 16.41 5.10
C GLN A 118 -5.02 16.10 5.26
N VAL A 119 -4.54 15.06 4.58
CA VAL A 119 -3.15 14.59 4.67
C VAL A 119 -2.54 14.38 3.29
N ASP A 120 -1.22 14.53 3.20
CA ASP A 120 -0.44 14.11 2.04
C ASP A 120 0.21 12.72 2.26
N ASN A 121 0.37 12.33 3.53
CA ASN A 121 1.07 11.13 3.92
C ASN A 121 0.35 10.41 5.07
N PHE A 122 0.60 9.11 5.19
CA PHE A 122 0.11 8.29 6.29
C PHE A 122 1.17 7.29 6.75
N THR A 123 0.85 6.55 7.81
CA THR A 123 1.67 5.42 8.29
C THR A 123 0.93 4.11 8.03
N VAL A 124 1.63 3.09 7.58
CA VAL A 124 1.11 1.73 7.44
C VAL A 124 2.04 0.74 8.12
N GLU A 125 1.48 -0.21 8.84
CA GLU A 125 2.20 -1.30 9.48
C GLU A 125 1.65 -2.63 9.01
N ALA A 126 2.46 -3.41 8.30
CA ALA A 126 2.09 -4.75 7.86
C ALA A 126 2.68 -5.79 8.81
N LYS A 127 1.89 -6.82 9.15
CA LYS A 127 2.39 -7.97 9.92
C LYS A 127 2.81 -9.06 8.95
N LEU A 128 4.12 -9.29 8.85
CA LEU A 128 4.64 -10.43 8.13
C LEU A 128 4.52 -11.66 9.02
N GLN A 129 3.52 -12.48 8.68
CA GLN A 129 3.24 -13.77 9.27
C GLN A 129 2.87 -14.72 8.15
N ALA A 130 3.44 -15.92 8.16
CA ALA A 130 2.94 -16.99 7.32
C ALA A 130 1.57 -17.45 7.84
N THR A 131 0.63 -17.72 6.94
CA THR A 131 -0.75 -18.05 7.33
C THR A 131 -1.11 -19.52 7.13
N ALA A 132 -0.29 -20.28 6.39
CA ALA A 132 -0.48 -21.72 6.17
C ALA A 132 -0.20 -22.57 7.43
N ILE A 133 -1.03 -23.58 7.72
CA ILE A 133 -0.92 -24.44 8.93
C ILE A 133 0.02 -25.65 8.75
N ALA A 134 0.20 -26.19 7.54
CA ALA A 134 0.81 -27.53 7.37
C ALA A 134 2.18 -27.51 6.67
N GLY A 135 3.23 -27.93 7.38
CA GLY A 135 4.39 -28.63 6.80
C GLY A 135 5.59 -27.83 6.28
N GLY A 136 5.53 -26.50 6.16
CA GLY A 136 6.66 -25.71 5.65
C GLY A 136 6.41 -24.19 5.53
N GLY A 137 5.58 -23.66 6.43
CA GLY A 137 5.07 -22.29 6.39
C GLY A 137 5.43 -21.50 7.63
N ALA A 138 6.66 -21.61 8.15
CA ALA A 138 7.11 -20.69 9.18
C ALA A 138 7.59 -19.40 8.53
N LEU A 139 7.46 -18.25 9.22
CA LEU A 139 8.09 -17.00 8.80
C LEU A 139 9.58 -17.21 8.43
N THR A 140 10.25 -18.16 9.08
CA THR A 140 11.62 -18.57 8.78
C THR A 140 11.84 -19.04 7.36
N ASP A 141 10.86 -19.67 6.71
CA ASP A 141 11.00 -20.18 5.35
C ASP A 141 10.99 -19.03 4.34
N ILE A 142 10.15 -18.01 4.59
CA ILE A 142 10.18 -16.72 3.88
C ILE A 142 11.55 -16.05 4.07
N LEU A 143 11.96 -15.88 5.33
CA LEU A 143 13.19 -15.19 5.69
C LEU A 143 14.45 -15.88 5.14
N LYS A 144 14.50 -17.22 5.14
CA LYS A 144 15.61 -18.00 4.58
C LYS A 144 15.77 -17.79 3.08
N ILE A 145 14.68 -17.71 2.32
CA ILE A 145 14.74 -17.41 0.87
C ILE A 145 15.49 -16.11 0.66
N PHE A 146 15.15 -15.07 1.43
CA PHE A 146 15.80 -13.77 1.34
C PHE A 146 17.19 -13.70 2.00
N GLY A 147 17.65 -14.78 2.66
CA GLY A 147 18.95 -14.85 3.31
C GLY A 147 19.01 -14.11 4.65
N VAL A 148 17.86 -13.88 5.28
CA VAL A 148 17.75 -13.29 6.60
C VAL A 148 18.18 -14.33 7.65
N ASN A 149 18.98 -13.92 8.63
CA ASN A 149 19.37 -14.80 9.72
C ASN A 149 18.16 -15.09 10.63
N THR A 150 17.75 -16.37 10.70
CA THR A 150 16.57 -16.82 11.44
C THR A 150 16.90 -17.43 12.82
N SER A 151 18.12 -17.25 13.32
CA SER A 151 18.57 -17.89 14.57
C SER A 151 17.77 -17.45 15.81
N PHE A 152 17.10 -16.30 15.74
CA PHE A 152 16.18 -15.80 16.78
C PHE A 152 14.76 -15.83 16.23
N LEU A 153 14.03 -16.89 16.56
CA LEU A 153 12.68 -17.14 16.06
C LEU A 153 11.71 -16.05 16.55
N GLN A 154 11.05 -15.38 15.62
CA GLN A 154 9.93 -14.50 15.89
C GLN A 154 8.74 -14.97 15.08
N GLN A 155 7.57 -15.06 15.72
CA GLN A 155 6.35 -15.52 15.07
C GLN A 155 5.81 -14.48 14.07
N VAL A 156 6.06 -13.20 14.35
CA VAL A 156 5.58 -12.06 13.56
C VAL A 156 6.64 -10.97 13.56
N ILE A 157 6.91 -10.40 12.40
CA ILE A 157 7.67 -9.15 12.26
C ILE A 157 6.69 -8.07 11.78
N TYR A 158 6.75 -6.91 12.43
CA TYR A 158 5.97 -5.73 12.10
C TYR A 158 6.81 -4.83 11.21
N HIS A 159 6.35 -4.61 9.98
CA HIS A 159 6.99 -3.71 9.02
C HIS A 159 6.21 -2.41 8.98
N LYS A 160 6.70 -1.40 9.68
CA LYS A 160 6.11 -0.06 9.72
C LYS A 160 6.79 0.84 8.70
N PHE A 161 5.98 1.53 7.91
CA PHE A 161 6.38 2.55 6.97
C PHE A 161 5.68 3.85 7.32
N MET A 162 6.46 4.89 7.58
CA MET A 162 5.99 6.23 7.93
C MET A 162 6.21 7.17 6.75
N ASN A 163 5.43 8.24 6.68
CA ASN A 163 5.49 9.22 5.58
C ASN A 163 5.20 8.61 4.20
N VAL A 164 4.40 7.55 4.11
CA VAL A 164 3.95 6.98 2.83
C VAL A 164 3.01 7.98 2.18
N ALA A 165 3.35 8.46 0.97
CA ALA A 165 2.51 9.42 0.28
C ALA A 165 1.22 8.75 -0.21
N VAL A 166 0.11 9.46 -0.13
CA VAL A 166 -1.21 8.97 -0.52
C VAL A 166 -1.93 9.99 -1.40
N PHE A 167 -2.57 9.51 -2.46
CA PHE A 167 -3.31 10.33 -3.41
C PHE A 167 -4.62 9.66 -3.80
N PHE A 168 -5.59 10.47 -4.21
CA PHE A 168 -6.83 10.00 -4.83
C PHE A 168 -6.92 10.52 -6.27
N ASP A 169 -7.18 9.61 -7.20
CA ASP A 169 -7.56 9.93 -8.57
C ASP A 169 -9.05 9.66 -8.73
N GLY A 170 -9.86 10.65 -8.36
CA GLY A 170 -11.29 10.49 -8.14
C GLY A 170 -11.61 9.67 -6.87
N LYS A 171 -12.89 9.30 -6.71
CA LYS A 171 -13.39 8.66 -5.47
C LYS A 171 -13.05 7.17 -5.33
N ASP A 172 -12.74 6.52 -6.45
CA ASP A 172 -12.62 5.07 -6.58
C ASP A 172 -11.19 4.60 -6.86
N THR A 173 -10.21 5.51 -6.90
CA THR A 173 -8.80 5.18 -7.10
C THR A 173 -7.96 5.79 -5.99
N MET A 174 -7.27 4.94 -5.24
CA MET A 174 -6.31 5.34 -4.20
C MET A 174 -4.91 4.92 -4.62
N ILE A 175 -3.93 5.78 -4.40
CA ILE A 175 -2.54 5.56 -4.80
C ILE A 175 -1.65 5.70 -3.59
N TRP A 176 -0.79 4.71 -3.36
CA TRP A 176 0.24 4.75 -2.33
C TRP A 176 1.62 4.81 -2.97
N GLU A 177 2.47 5.70 -2.48
CA GLU A 177 3.86 5.81 -2.91
C GLU A 177 4.81 5.65 -1.74
N PHE A 178 5.68 4.65 -1.88
CA PHE A 178 6.82 4.39 -1.00
C PHE A 178 8.04 4.98 -1.70
N ASP A 179 8.48 6.14 -1.25
CA ASP A 179 9.46 6.98 -1.94
C ASP A 179 10.67 7.29 -1.03
N GLN A 180 11.46 8.31 -1.39
CA GLN A 180 12.63 8.73 -0.61
C GLN A 180 12.28 9.40 0.72
N GLN A 181 11.05 9.90 0.88
CA GLN A 181 10.57 10.50 2.14
C GLN A 181 10.00 9.44 3.08
N THR A 182 9.72 8.24 2.57
CA THR A 182 9.23 7.13 3.37
C THR A 182 10.33 6.57 4.27
N ASP A 183 10.04 6.52 5.57
CA ASP A 183 10.89 5.90 6.60
C ASP A 183 10.36 4.51 6.97
N ALA A 184 11.26 3.60 7.35
CA ALA A 184 10.88 2.25 7.77
C ALA A 184 11.43 1.89 9.15
N VAL A 185 10.63 1.19 9.94
CA VAL A 185 11.03 0.58 11.21
C VAL A 185 10.48 -0.83 11.28
N TYR A 186 11.34 -1.79 11.61
CA TYR A 186 10.97 -3.19 11.76
C TYR A 186 11.07 -3.60 13.21
N ASN A 187 10.02 -4.22 13.74
CA ASN A 187 9.93 -4.60 15.13
C ASN A 187 9.35 -5.99 15.30
N TYR A 188 9.51 -6.52 16.49
CA TYR A 188 8.76 -7.67 17.00
C TYR A 188 8.25 -7.38 18.39
N LYS A 189 7.35 -8.23 18.89
CA LYS A 189 6.88 -8.16 20.26
C LYS A 189 7.60 -9.19 21.13
N ASN A 190 8.15 -8.74 22.25
CA ASN A 190 8.72 -9.65 23.26
C ASN A 190 7.60 -10.39 24.01
N SER A 191 7.97 -11.22 25.00
CA SER A 191 7.01 -12.04 25.76
C SER A 191 6.00 -11.25 26.59
N VAL A 192 6.21 -9.95 26.81
CA VAL A 192 5.28 -9.05 27.52
C VAL A 192 4.57 -8.08 26.57
N GLY A 193 4.76 -8.23 25.26
CA GLY A 193 4.07 -7.47 24.23
C GLY A 193 4.72 -6.13 23.85
N GLU A 194 5.90 -5.81 24.37
CA GLU A 194 6.62 -4.58 24.04
C GLU A 194 7.28 -4.69 22.65
N MET A 195 7.25 -3.58 21.91
CA MET A 195 7.93 -3.47 20.62
C MET A 195 9.45 -3.40 20.82
N VAL A 196 10.16 -4.35 20.22
CA VAL A 196 11.62 -4.39 20.22
C VAL A 196 12.12 -4.27 18.77
N PRO A 197 13.15 -3.44 18.51
CA PRO A 197 13.73 -3.32 17.18
C PRO A 197 14.20 -4.66 16.64
N TRP A 198 13.85 -4.94 15.39
CA TRP A 198 14.33 -6.10 14.65
C TRP A 198 15.39 -5.67 13.65
N THR A 199 16.61 -6.21 13.78
CA THR A 199 17.78 -5.85 12.98
C THR A 199 18.18 -6.92 11.96
N GLY A 200 17.32 -7.92 11.72
CA GLY A 200 17.58 -9.01 10.77
C GLY A 200 17.58 -8.59 9.30
N TRP A 201 17.08 -7.39 8.98
CA TRP A 201 17.11 -6.79 7.65
C TRP A 201 17.27 -5.28 7.74
N SER A 202 17.87 -4.69 6.71
CA SER A 202 18.05 -3.24 6.61
C SER A 202 16.73 -2.51 6.39
N THR A 203 16.43 -1.53 7.23
CA THR A 203 15.30 -0.61 7.05
C THR A 203 15.57 0.45 5.98
N ALA A 204 16.82 0.63 5.53
CA ALA A 204 17.17 1.57 4.48
C ALA A 204 17.04 0.99 3.06
N SER A 205 16.85 -0.33 2.94
CA SER A 205 16.98 -1.07 1.68
C SER A 205 15.67 -1.54 1.07
N PHE A 206 14.53 -1.11 1.62
CA PHE A 206 13.23 -1.45 1.04
C PHE A 206 13.05 -0.79 -0.34
N GLN A 207 12.27 -1.45 -1.19
CA GLN A 207 12.00 -1.02 -2.55
C GLN A 207 11.16 0.25 -2.56
N LYS A 208 11.45 1.16 -3.49
CA LYS A 208 10.58 2.30 -3.76
C LYS A 208 9.56 1.88 -4.81
N CYS A 209 8.29 2.05 -4.51
CA CYS A 209 7.19 1.50 -5.30
C CYS A 209 5.98 2.43 -5.30
N ARG A 210 5.21 2.39 -6.39
CA ARG A 210 3.89 3.02 -6.51
C ARG A 210 2.84 1.94 -6.69
N PHE A 211 1.82 1.96 -5.84
CA PHE A 211 0.70 1.02 -5.87
C PHE A 211 -0.60 1.76 -6.11
N VAL A 212 -1.36 1.32 -7.11
CA VAL A 212 -2.67 1.88 -7.47
C VAL A 212 -3.74 0.87 -7.11
N PHE A 213 -4.73 1.33 -6.35
CA PHE A 213 -5.84 0.53 -5.86
C PHE A 213 -7.16 1.04 -6.42
N ALA A 214 -8.03 0.12 -6.80
CA ALA A 214 -9.42 0.41 -7.13
C ALA A 214 -10.35 0.02 -5.97
N ARG A 215 -11.27 0.92 -5.64
CA ARG A 215 -12.30 0.70 -4.62
C ARG A 215 -13.23 -0.43 -5.04
N LYS A 216 -13.65 -1.26 -4.09
CA LYS A 216 -14.67 -2.29 -4.25
C LYS A 216 -15.75 -2.15 -3.19
N THR A 217 -16.99 -2.42 -3.60
CA THR A 217 -18.15 -2.55 -2.70
C THR A 217 -18.30 -3.98 -2.17
N LEU A 218 -17.68 -4.95 -2.84
CA LEU A 218 -17.66 -6.34 -2.41
C LEU A 218 -16.86 -6.50 -1.10
N LYS A 219 -17.26 -7.51 -0.33
CA LYS A 219 -16.47 -7.93 0.84
C LYS A 219 -15.15 -8.53 0.38
N LEU A 220 -14.14 -8.44 1.25
CA LEU A 220 -12.82 -9.01 1.01
C LEU A 220 -12.93 -10.50 0.64
N GLU A 221 -13.83 -11.23 1.30
CA GLU A 221 -14.03 -12.65 1.08
C GLU A 221 -14.51 -12.98 -0.33
N ASP A 222 -15.47 -12.21 -0.83
CA ASP A 222 -16.05 -12.40 -2.15
C ASP A 222 -15.03 -12.07 -3.25
N ILE A 223 -14.19 -11.05 -3.03
CA ILE A 223 -13.10 -10.69 -3.94
C ILE A 223 -12.12 -11.86 -4.08
N VAL A 224 -11.71 -12.46 -2.95
CA VAL A 224 -10.74 -13.56 -2.94
C VAL A 224 -11.34 -14.83 -3.54
N ARG A 225 -12.60 -15.17 -3.22
CA ARG A 225 -13.31 -16.30 -3.84
C ARG A 225 -13.40 -16.14 -5.36
N ASN A 226 -13.78 -14.96 -5.84
CA ASN A 226 -13.90 -14.68 -7.27
C ASN A 226 -12.54 -14.74 -8.00
N ALA A 227 -11.45 -14.34 -7.34
CA ALA A 227 -10.11 -14.44 -7.90
C ALA A 227 -9.65 -15.90 -8.02
N ASN A 228 -9.95 -16.74 -7.03
CA ASN A 228 -9.60 -18.16 -7.05
C ASN A 228 -10.41 -18.99 -8.06
N GLN A 229 -11.62 -18.56 -8.43
CA GLN A 229 -12.44 -19.25 -9.43
C GLN A 229 -11.99 -19.03 -10.88
N ARG A 230 -11.06 -18.10 -11.12
CA ARG A 230 -10.53 -17.76 -12.46
C ARG A 230 -9.27 -18.54 -12.83
N TYR A 231 -8.80 -19.41 -11.94
CA TYR A 231 -7.71 -20.36 -12.13
C TYR A 231 -8.25 -21.79 -12.02
#